data_AF-A0AAU8DE17-F1
#
_entry.id   AF-A0AAU8DE17-F1
#
_cell.length_a   1.000
_cell.length_b   1.000
_cell.length_c   1.000
_cell.angle_alpha   90.00
_cell.angle_beta   90.00
_cell.angle_gamma   90.00
#
_symmetry.space_group_name_H-M   'P 1'
#
loop_
_entity.id
_entity.type
_entity.pdbx_description
1 polymer ?
#
loop_
_entity_poly.entity_id
_entity_poly.type
_entity_poly.pdbx_seq_one_letter_code
_entity_poly.pdbx_strand_id
1 'polypeptide(L)'
;METPQDIAGQISTALSAHGLILRGGFNFNDDESAPLGPLGAPARSVLLIGQAGSAPWPHFLRWRESQPAGLKNPLDTWSRQIIGEVAEEFGARAASPSDKPYLPFQQWAMRAEGLKPSPLGILMHPQYGLWHAYRGALLFETDLAIPPPEIPIHLCDLCVGKPCLKACPVGAHSEAGFAHEACLSHVRRPDGALCRDGGCLNRNACPYGTEYRYPADEQAFHMAAFVGL
;
A
#
# COMPACT_ATOMS: atom_id res chain seq x y z
N MET A 1 31.81 9.16 -19.62
CA MET A 1 31.09 9.80 -18.51
C MET A 1 29.62 9.51 -18.75
N GLU A 2 29.17 8.33 -18.33
CA GLU A 2 27.76 7.99 -18.37
C GLU A 2 27.04 8.93 -17.40
N THR A 3 26.02 9.63 -17.88
CA THR A 3 25.03 10.27 -17.03
C THR A 3 24.57 9.24 -16.00
N PRO A 4 24.49 9.55 -14.69
CA PRO A 4 23.91 8.64 -13.72
C PRO A 4 22.54 8.22 -14.25
N GLN A 5 22.41 6.94 -14.59
CA GLN A 5 21.19 6.41 -15.17
C GLN A 5 20.06 6.64 -14.17
N ASP A 6 18.98 7.31 -14.59
CA ASP A 6 17.81 7.57 -13.75
C ASP A 6 17.07 6.25 -13.49
N ILE A 7 17.63 5.45 -12.58
CA ILE A 7 17.13 4.12 -12.23
C ILE A 7 15.71 4.22 -11.67
N ALA A 8 15.39 5.28 -10.92
CA ALA A 8 14.05 5.50 -10.40
C ALA A 8 13.05 5.77 -11.54
N GLY A 9 13.41 6.57 -12.54
CA GLY A 9 12.59 6.79 -13.73
C GLY A 9 12.36 5.51 -14.55
N GLN A 10 13.39 4.68 -14.70
CA GLN A 10 13.29 3.39 -15.41
C GLN A 10 12.40 2.40 -14.66
N ILE A 11 12.59 2.26 -13.34
CA ILE A 11 11.72 1.45 -12.48
C ILE A 11 10.28 1.95 -12.51
N SER A 12 10.07 3.26 -12.44
CA SER A 12 8.73 3.85 -12.54
C SER A 12 8.06 3.49 -13.88
N THR A 13 8.82 3.48 -14.98
CA THR A 13 8.33 3.09 -16.29
C THR A 13 7.91 1.61 -16.30
N ALA A 14 8.76 0.72 -15.80
CA ALA A 14 8.47 -0.71 -15.73
C ALA A 14 7.21 -1.01 -14.88
N LEU A 15 7.08 -0.37 -13.72
CA LEU A 15 5.92 -0.53 -12.83
C LEU A 15 4.61 0.00 -13.46
N SER A 16 4.68 1.08 -14.21
CA SER A 16 3.49 1.73 -14.79
C SER A 16 2.74 0.84 -15.77
N ALA A 17 3.43 -0.11 -16.42
CA ALA A 17 2.82 -1.12 -17.30
C ALA A 17 1.81 -2.03 -16.56
N HIS A 18 1.87 -2.06 -15.23
CA HIS A 18 1.02 -2.87 -14.35
C HIS A 18 0.11 -2.03 -13.45
N GLY A 19 0.03 -0.73 -13.69
CA GLY A 19 -0.73 0.22 -12.85
C GLY A 19 -0.10 0.46 -11.47
N LEU A 20 1.15 0.02 -11.26
CA LEU A 20 1.92 0.31 -10.06
C LEU A 20 2.73 1.59 -10.24
N ILE A 21 3.05 2.24 -9.12
CA ILE A 21 3.85 3.46 -9.08
C ILE A 21 4.91 3.37 -7.98
N LEU A 22 5.99 4.13 -8.14
CA LEU A 22 6.87 4.46 -7.03
C LEU A 22 6.12 5.31 -5.99
N ARG A 23 6.34 5.00 -4.73
CA ARG A 23 5.74 5.63 -3.55
C ARG A 23 6.83 6.24 -2.67
N GLY A 24 7.83 6.85 -3.32
CA GLY A 24 9.03 7.41 -2.68
C GLY A 24 10.09 6.37 -2.33
N GLY A 25 11.15 6.84 -1.69
CA GLY A 25 12.25 6.02 -1.19
C GLY A 25 13.18 6.82 -0.30
N PHE A 26 14.22 6.17 0.22
CA PHE A 26 15.29 6.82 0.97
C PHE A 26 16.53 5.92 1.03
N ASN A 27 17.67 6.52 1.37
CA ASN A 27 18.88 5.79 1.74
C ASN A 27 18.87 5.54 3.26
N PHE A 28 19.19 4.32 3.68
CA PHE A 28 19.36 3.97 5.09
C PHE A 28 20.59 4.70 5.65
N ASN A 29 20.55 5.05 6.93
CA ASN A 29 21.72 5.58 7.61
C ASN A 29 22.66 4.42 8.02
N ASP A 30 23.94 4.71 8.16
CA ASP A 30 24.96 3.69 8.51
C ASP A 30 24.71 3.01 9.88
N ASP A 31 23.96 3.65 10.77
CA ASP A 31 23.60 3.14 12.10
C ASP A 31 22.26 2.39 12.15
N GLU A 32 21.53 2.32 11.03
CA GLU A 32 20.25 1.61 10.94
C GLU A 32 20.44 0.12 10.65
N SER A 33 19.65 -0.73 11.32
CA SER A 33 19.57 -2.15 11.00
C SER A 33 18.74 -2.35 9.72
N ALA A 34 19.39 -2.19 8.57
CA ALA A 34 18.76 -2.35 7.27
C ALA A 34 18.53 -3.83 6.93
N PRO A 35 17.44 -4.17 6.22
CA PRO A 35 17.24 -5.52 5.70
C PRO A 35 18.34 -5.88 4.69
N LEU A 36 18.60 -7.17 4.49
CA LEU A 36 19.56 -7.61 3.48
C LEU A 36 19.12 -7.20 2.07
N GLY A 37 20.08 -6.82 1.23
CA GLY A 37 19.92 -6.60 -0.19
C GLY A 37 20.11 -7.89 -1.01
N PRO A 38 20.26 -7.78 -2.34
CA PRO A 38 20.29 -8.92 -3.26
C PRO A 38 21.51 -9.83 -3.12
N LEU A 39 22.66 -9.33 -2.68
CA LEU A 39 23.89 -10.12 -2.47
C LEU A 39 24.09 -10.52 -1.01
N GLY A 40 23.15 -10.17 -0.14
CA GLY A 40 23.17 -10.51 1.28
C GLY A 40 23.93 -9.50 2.16
N ALA A 41 24.36 -8.36 1.61
CA ALA A 41 24.83 -7.24 2.43
C ALA A 41 23.63 -6.41 2.92
N PRO A 42 23.74 -5.61 4.01
CA PRO A 42 22.68 -4.67 4.39
C PRO A 42 22.33 -3.72 3.23
N ALA A 43 21.03 -3.53 2.99
CA ALA A 43 20.56 -2.58 1.98
C ALA A 43 20.98 -1.16 2.36
N ARG A 44 21.44 -0.40 1.37
CA ARG A 44 21.78 1.01 1.48
C ARG A 44 20.65 1.93 1.08
N SER A 45 19.71 1.45 0.26
CA SER A 45 18.54 2.22 -0.14
C SER A 45 17.32 1.35 -0.35
N VAL A 46 16.16 2.00 -0.27
CA VAL A 46 14.86 1.40 -0.50
C VAL A 46 13.98 2.29 -1.36
N LEU A 47 13.34 1.71 -2.37
CA LEU A 47 12.24 2.32 -3.11
C LEU A 47 10.94 1.59 -2.76
N LEU A 48 9.91 2.33 -2.35
CA LEU A 48 8.60 1.77 -2.06
C LEU A 48 7.74 1.71 -3.32
N ILE A 49 6.99 0.64 -3.46
CA ILE A 49 6.11 0.38 -4.59
C ILE A 49 4.70 0.19 -4.08
N GLY A 50 3.74 0.75 -4.81
CA GLY A 50 2.35 0.61 -4.47
C GLY A 50 1.45 1.10 -5.58
N GLN A 51 0.27 1.56 -5.19
CA GLN A 51 -0.69 2.11 -6.13
C GLN A 51 -1.42 3.32 -5.57
N ALA A 52 -1.90 4.16 -6.48
CA ALA A 52 -2.93 5.15 -6.24
C ALA A 52 -4.25 4.68 -6.87
N GLY A 53 -5.31 4.65 -6.08
CA GLY A 53 -6.59 4.11 -6.47
C GLY A 53 -6.51 2.67 -6.98
N SER A 54 -7.38 2.36 -7.95
CA SER A 54 -7.58 1.03 -8.51
C SER A 54 -6.79 0.79 -9.81
N ALA A 55 -5.76 1.59 -10.10
CA ALA A 55 -5.00 1.46 -11.36
C ALA A 55 -4.47 0.03 -11.63
N PRO A 56 -3.97 -0.73 -10.63
CA PRO A 56 -3.58 -2.13 -10.83
C PRO A 56 -4.73 -3.10 -11.08
N TRP A 57 -5.95 -2.75 -10.67
CA TRP A 57 -7.06 -3.70 -10.56
C TRP A 57 -7.37 -4.42 -11.88
N PRO A 58 -7.47 -3.74 -13.04
CA PRO A 58 -7.67 -4.43 -14.33
C PRO A 58 -6.51 -5.35 -14.72
N HIS A 59 -5.27 -5.02 -14.33
CA HIS A 59 -4.09 -5.84 -14.62
C HIS A 59 -4.09 -7.11 -13.76
N PHE A 60 -4.41 -6.95 -12.47
CA PHE A 60 -4.60 -8.06 -11.55
C PHE A 60 -5.72 -9.00 -12.01
N LEU A 61 -6.89 -8.47 -12.43
CA LEU A 61 -8.00 -9.29 -12.90
C LEU A 61 -7.62 -10.11 -14.15
N ARG A 62 -6.95 -9.52 -15.14
CA ARG A 62 -6.45 -10.25 -16.31
C ARG A 62 -5.46 -11.35 -15.92
N TRP A 63 -4.55 -11.05 -14.99
CA TRP A 63 -3.64 -12.08 -14.47
C TRP A 63 -4.42 -13.19 -13.75
N ARG A 64 -5.45 -12.85 -12.99
CA ARG A 64 -6.25 -13.78 -12.19
C ARG A 64 -7.01 -14.81 -13.03
N GLU A 65 -7.43 -14.45 -14.24
CA GLU A 65 -8.14 -15.33 -15.18
C GLU A 65 -7.35 -16.60 -15.53
N SER A 66 -6.02 -16.55 -15.50
CA SER A 66 -5.16 -17.71 -15.80
C SER A 66 -4.75 -18.51 -14.55
N GLN A 67 -5.23 -18.13 -13.36
CA GLN A 67 -4.81 -18.73 -12.09
C GLN A 67 -5.82 -19.74 -11.54
N PRO A 68 -5.38 -20.73 -10.74
CA PRO A 68 -6.30 -21.64 -10.05
C PRO A 68 -7.27 -20.92 -9.12
N ALA A 69 -8.52 -21.37 -9.08
CA ALA A 69 -9.57 -20.80 -8.24
C ALA A 69 -9.19 -20.77 -6.74
N GLY A 70 -8.50 -21.80 -6.23
CA GLY A 70 -8.07 -21.91 -4.83
C GLY A 70 -6.75 -21.24 -4.45
N LEU A 71 -6.18 -20.39 -5.31
CA LEU A 71 -4.94 -19.67 -5.00
C LEU A 71 -5.10 -18.79 -3.77
N LYS A 72 -4.28 -19.02 -2.74
CA LYS A 72 -4.27 -18.20 -1.52
C LYS A 72 -3.58 -16.87 -1.79
N ASN A 73 -4.14 -15.79 -1.25
CA ASN A 73 -3.61 -14.42 -1.35
C ASN A 73 -3.25 -13.99 -2.79
N PRO A 74 -4.19 -14.11 -3.75
CA PRO A 74 -3.87 -13.94 -5.16
C PRO A 74 -3.28 -12.56 -5.49
N LEU A 75 -3.72 -11.50 -4.80
CA LEU A 75 -3.19 -10.15 -5.02
C LEU A 75 -1.76 -9.98 -4.50
N ASP A 76 -1.41 -10.65 -3.39
CA ASP A 76 -0.03 -10.69 -2.90
C ASP A 76 0.85 -11.49 -3.87
N THR A 77 0.37 -12.64 -4.35
CA THR A 77 1.08 -13.45 -5.35
C THR A 77 1.37 -12.65 -6.61
N TRP A 78 0.36 -11.97 -7.16
CA TRP A 78 0.52 -11.08 -8.31
C TRP A 78 1.53 -9.96 -8.04
N SER A 79 1.39 -9.27 -6.91
CA SER A 79 2.29 -8.17 -6.54
C SER A 79 3.74 -8.64 -6.43
N ARG A 80 3.98 -9.80 -5.82
CA ARG A 80 5.31 -10.40 -5.68
C ARG A 80 5.92 -10.79 -7.01
N GLN A 81 5.10 -11.32 -7.92
CA GLN A 81 5.57 -11.67 -9.26
C GLN A 81 6.05 -10.41 -10.00
N ILE A 82 5.19 -9.40 -10.13
CA ILE A 82 5.52 -8.18 -10.89
C ILE A 82 6.69 -7.42 -10.26
N ILE A 83 6.68 -7.24 -8.93
CA ILE A 83 7.76 -6.52 -8.24
C ILE A 83 9.06 -7.35 -8.24
N GLY A 84 8.97 -8.67 -8.23
CA GLY A 84 10.10 -9.58 -8.36
C GLY A 84 10.77 -9.48 -9.73
N GLU A 85 9.99 -9.48 -10.81
CA GLU A 85 10.48 -9.29 -12.19
C GLU A 85 11.23 -7.96 -12.33
N VAL A 86 10.67 -6.87 -11.79
CA VAL A 86 11.36 -5.56 -11.75
C VAL A 86 12.61 -5.62 -10.87
N ALA A 87 12.58 -6.31 -9.73
CA ALA A 87 13.76 -6.43 -8.88
C ALA A 87 14.91 -7.15 -9.60
N GLU A 88 14.63 -8.23 -10.32
CA GLU A 88 15.62 -8.96 -11.10
C GLU A 88 16.23 -8.10 -12.21
N GLU A 89 15.40 -7.36 -12.95
CA GLU A 89 15.84 -6.47 -14.04
C GLU A 89 16.80 -5.38 -13.55
N PHE A 90 16.54 -4.81 -12.37
CA PHE A 90 17.30 -3.69 -11.81
C PHE A 90 18.33 -4.10 -10.76
N GLY A 91 18.58 -5.39 -10.57
CA GLY A 91 19.56 -5.90 -9.60
C GLY A 91 19.24 -5.53 -8.16
N ALA A 92 17.94 -5.52 -7.80
CA ALA A 92 17.45 -5.25 -6.47
C ALA A 92 16.95 -6.54 -5.80
N ARG A 93 16.70 -6.47 -4.48
CA ARG A 93 15.89 -7.47 -3.78
C ARG A 93 14.47 -6.95 -3.59
N ALA A 94 13.48 -7.72 -4.04
CA ALA A 94 12.08 -7.47 -3.72
C ALA A 94 11.77 -7.86 -2.26
N ALA A 95 11.03 -6.99 -1.56
CA ALA A 95 10.45 -7.28 -0.26
C ALA A 95 8.95 -6.96 -0.26
N SER A 96 8.14 -7.76 0.43
CA SER A 96 6.69 -7.59 0.51
C SER A 96 6.21 -7.23 1.92
N PRO A 97 5.12 -6.46 2.07
CA PRO A 97 4.55 -6.17 3.40
C PRO A 97 4.13 -7.41 4.19
N SER A 98 3.81 -8.52 3.51
CA SER A 98 3.42 -9.79 4.12
C SER A 98 4.59 -10.73 4.44
N ASP A 99 5.84 -10.35 4.13
CA ASP A 99 7.02 -11.14 4.48
C ASP A 99 7.23 -11.25 6.00
N LYS A 100 7.76 -12.39 6.44
CA LYS A 100 8.14 -12.62 7.84
C LYS A 100 9.65 -12.80 7.97
N PRO A 101 10.30 -12.20 8.98
CA PRO A 101 9.74 -11.25 9.95
C PRO A 101 9.26 -9.95 9.26
N TYR A 102 8.22 -9.33 9.82
CA TYR A 102 7.59 -8.16 9.20
C TYR A 102 8.57 -6.98 9.13
N LEU A 103 8.65 -6.37 7.95
CA LEU A 103 9.38 -5.14 7.73
C LEU A 103 8.50 -3.92 8.06
N PRO A 104 9.07 -2.80 8.52
CA PRO A 104 8.29 -1.65 9.01
C PRO A 104 7.78 -0.77 7.86
N PHE A 105 7.04 -1.36 6.91
CA PHE A 105 6.53 -0.70 5.70
C PHE A 105 5.80 0.62 5.98
N GLN A 106 5.00 0.69 7.05
CA GLN A 106 4.31 1.93 7.40
C GLN A 106 5.29 3.04 7.82
N GLN A 107 6.35 2.70 8.57
CA GLN A 107 7.37 3.67 8.96
C GLN A 107 8.20 4.10 7.75
N TRP A 108 8.52 3.15 6.86
CA TRP A 108 9.19 3.47 5.59
C TRP A 108 8.35 4.40 4.74
N ALA A 109 7.05 4.17 4.62
CA ALA A 109 6.12 5.04 3.90
C ALA A 109 6.07 6.46 4.48
N MET A 110 6.00 6.58 5.80
CA MET A 110 6.04 7.88 6.48
C MET A 110 7.35 8.62 6.22
N ARG A 111 8.49 7.91 6.19
CA ARG A 111 9.82 8.49 5.87
C ARG A 111 9.96 8.86 4.39
N ALA A 112 9.48 8.01 3.49
CA ALA A 112 9.65 8.15 2.05
C ALA A 112 8.75 9.24 1.44
N GLU A 113 7.59 9.52 2.05
CA GLU A 113 6.59 10.43 1.49
C GLU A 113 6.12 11.51 2.50
N GLY A 114 6.67 11.55 3.71
CA GLY A 114 6.27 12.52 4.74
C GLY A 114 4.84 12.35 5.24
N LEU A 115 4.20 11.20 4.99
CA LEU A 115 2.79 10.99 5.33
C LEU A 115 2.58 10.79 6.83
N LYS A 116 1.36 11.08 7.30
CA LYS A 116 0.89 10.82 8.66
C LYS A 116 -0.38 9.96 8.65
N PRO A 117 -0.65 9.18 9.72
CA PRO A 117 -1.85 8.37 9.80
C PRO A 117 -3.12 9.22 9.95
N SER A 118 -4.17 8.82 9.24
CA SER A 118 -5.53 9.29 9.49
C SER A 118 -6.10 8.67 10.78
N PRO A 119 -7.28 9.13 11.26
CA PRO A 119 -7.98 8.47 12.36
C PRO A 119 -8.33 6.99 12.11
N LEU A 120 -8.27 6.51 10.86
CA LEU A 120 -8.47 5.11 10.53
C LEU A 120 -7.17 4.28 10.53
N GLY A 121 -6.02 4.89 10.85
CA GLY A 121 -4.70 4.25 10.81
C GLY A 121 -4.09 4.13 9.41
N ILE A 122 -4.89 4.32 8.35
CA ILE A 122 -4.41 4.42 6.96
C ILE A 122 -3.70 5.77 6.79
N LEU A 123 -2.52 5.78 6.18
CA LEU A 123 -1.78 7.02 5.89
C LEU A 123 -2.59 7.93 4.95
N MET A 124 -2.71 9.21 5.28
CA MET A 124 -3.47 10.18 4.50
C MET A 124 -2.57 10.82 3.43
N HIS A 125 -2.82 10.50 2.15
CA HIS A 125 -2.11 11.13 1.04
C HIS A 125 -2.82 12.44 0.63
N PRO A 126 -2.09 13.54 0.35
CA PRO A 126 -2.69 14.83 0.00
C PRO A 126 -3.51 14.82 -1.30
N GLN A 127 -3.21 13.89 -2.21
CA GLN A 127 -3.93 13.68 -3.47
C GLN A 127 -4.91 12.50 -3.41
N TYR A 128 -4.41 11.29 -3.09
CA TYR A 128 -5.18 10.05 -3.13
C TYR A 128 -6.09 9.82 -1.92
N GLY A 129 -6.04 10.72 -0.92
CA GLY A 129 -6.76 10.53 0.33
C GLY A 129 -6.34 9.22 1.01
N LEU A 130 -7.34 8.39 1.33
CA LEU A 130 -7.11 7.05 1.89
C LEU A 130 -6.97 5.96 0.83
N TRP A 131 -7.05 6.27 -0.46
CA TRP A 131 -7.20 5.30 -1.54
C TRP A 131 -5.87 5.03 -2.24
N HIS A 132 -4.95 4.48 -1.47
CA HIS A 132 -3.65 4.03 -1.94
C HIS A 132 -3.17 2.87 -1.07
N ALA A 133 -2.17 2.13 -1.53
CA ALA A 133 -1.54 1.09 -0.74
C ALA A 133 -0.07 0.91 -1.16
N TYR A 134 0.68 0.18 -0.34
CA TYR A 134 2.03 -0.30 -0.63
C TYR A 134 1.96 -1.81 -0.87
N ARG A 135 2.65 -2.27 -1.90
CA ARG A 135 2.64 -3.67 -2.38
C ARG A 135 3.99 -4.33 -2.30
N GLY A 136 5.07 -3.56 -2.25
CA GLY A 136 6.41 -4.08 -2.07
C GLY A 136 7.44 -2.96 -2.00
N ALA A 137 8.69 -3.37 -1.91
CA ALA A 137 9.84 -2.49 -1.90
C ALA A 137 10.99 -3.12 -2.69
N LEU A 138 11.82 -2.29 -3.29
CA LEU A 138 13.09 -2.68 -3.91
C LEU A 138 14.22 -2.23 -2.99
N LEU A 139 15.04 -3.18 -2.57
CA LEU A 139 16.20 -2.96 -1.71
C LEU A 139 17.48 -3.04 -2.54
N PHE A 140 18.33 -2.03 -2.45
CA PHE A 140 19.61 -1.97 -3.15
C PHE A 140 20.76 -1.90 -2.15
N GLU A 141 21.92 -2.44 -2.52
CA GLU A 141 23.17 -2.35 -1.74
C GLU A 141 24.00 -1.12 -2.12
N THR A 142 23.41 -0.16 -2.84
CA THR A 142 23.99 1.12 -3.21
C THR A 142 23.07 2.27 -2.81
N ASP A 143 23.65 3.44 -2.59
CA ASP A 143 22.88 4.67 -2.41
C ASP A 143 22.25 5.07 -3.73
N LEU A 144 21.03 5.58 -3.67
CA LEU A 144 20.33 6.15 -4.81
C LEU A 144 20.20 7.67 -4.66
N ALA A 145 20.16 8.36 -5.80
CA ALA A 145 19.85 9.78 -5.84
C ALA A 145 18.35 10.01 -5.62
N ILE A 146 17.91 9.94 -4.36
CA ILE A 146 16.50 10.09 -3.98
C ILE A 146 16.32 11.48 -3.36
N PRO A 147 15.47 12.36 -3.94
CA PRO A 147 15.17 13.64 -3.33
C PRO A 147 14.44 13.42 -1.99
N PRO A 148 14.70 14.26 -0.97
CA PRO A 148 13.94 14.21 0.27
C PRO A 148 12.46 14.50 -0.02
N PRO A 149 11.52 13.89 0.73
CA PRO A 149 10.12 14.18 0.55
C PRO A 149 9.82 15.63 0.93
N GLU A 150 8.92 16.27 0.17
CA GLU A 150 8.25 17.46 0.64
C GLU A 150 7.33 17.09 1.81
N ILE A 151 7.19 17.95 2.82
CA ILE A 151 6.26 17.72 3.92
C ILE A 151 4.86 18.10 3.45
N PRO A 152 3.95 17.14 3.23
CA PRO A 152 2.64 17.43 2.67
C PRO A 152 1.68 17.98 3.73
N ILE A 153 0.64 18.67 3.26
CA ILE A 153 -0.53 18.97 4.10
C ILE A 153 -1.19 17.68 4.56
N HIS A 154 -1.77 17.68 5.76
CA HIS A 154 -2.52 16.55 6.27
C HIS A 154 -4.02 16.83 6.21
N LEU A 155 -4.72 16.23 5.23
CA LEU A 155 -6.12 16.55 4.92
C LEU A 155 -7.09 16.33 6.10
N CYS A 156 -6.76 15.48 7.07
CA CYS A 156 -7.59 15.30 8.26
C CYS A 156 -7.65 16.55 9.16
N ASP A 157 -6.64 17.42 9.07
CA ASP A 157 -6.55 18.65 9.86
C ASP A 157 -7.58 19.68 9.36
N LEU A 158 -7.92 19.61 8.06
CA LEU A 158 -8.96 20.41 7.40
C LEU A 158 -10.34 19.72 7.40
N CYS A 159 -10.43 18.47 7.89
CA CYS A 159 -11.64 17.66 7.84
C CYS A 159 -12.58 17.98 9.02
N VAL A 160 -13.55 18.86 8.77
CA VAL A 160 -14.60 19.19 9.75
C VAL A 160 -15.49 17.96 10.01
N GLY A 161 -15.77 17.68 11.28
CA GLY A 161 -16.71 16.65 11.70
C GLY A 161 -16.24 15.20 11.57
N LYS A 162 -15.14 14.93 10.83
CA LYS A 162 -14.49 13.62 10.65
C LYS A 162 -15.52 12.49 10.40
N PRO A 163 -16.28 12.53 9.29
CA PRO A 163 -17.38 11.60 9.02
C PRO A 163 -16.94 10.12 9.06
N CYS A 164 -15.68 9.84 8.76
CA CYS A 164 -15.08 8.52 8.87
C CYS A 164 -15.06 7.93 10.30
N LEU A 165 -15.29 8.71 11.36
CA LEU A 165 -15.40 8.19 12.73
C LEU A 165 -16.85 7.86 13.13
N LYS A 166 -17.83 8.23 12.30
CA LYS A 166 -19.26 8.11 12.62
C LYS A 166 -20.00 7.11 11.72
N ALA A 167 -19.38 6.67 10.63
CA ALA A 167 -20.04 5.85 9.63
C ALA A 167 -20.09 4.35 9.98
N CYS A 168 -19.26 3.88 10.91
CA CYS A 168 -19.22 2.48 11.29
C CYS A 168 -20.38 2.14 12.23
N PRO A 169 -21.29 1.23 11.85
CA PRO A 169 -22.45 0.86 12.67
C PRO A 169 -22.08 0.21 14.01
N VAL A 170 -20.85 -0.29 14.15
CA VAL A 170 -20.33 -0.87 15.41
C VAL A 170 -19.20 -0.05 16.04
N GLY A 171 -18.93 1.15 15.53
CA GLY A 171 -17.90 2.03 16.10
C GLY A 171 -16.49 1.42 16.15
N ALA A 172 -16.10 0.63 15.15
CA ALA A 172 -14.86 -0.17 15.20
C ALA A 172 -13.56 0.65 15.22
N HIS A 173 -13.60 1.94 14.86
CA HIS A 173 -12.46 2.84 14.96
C HIS A 173 -12.67 3.84 16.07
N SER A 174 -11.65 4.01 16.91
CA SER A 174 -11.61 4.99 18.00
C SER A 174 -10.19 5.53 18.17
N GLU A 175 -10.01 6.50 19.07
CA GLU A 175 -8.67 6.96 19.47
C GLU A 175 -7.82 5.84 20.07
N ALA A 176 -8.44 4.82 20.68
CA ALA A 176 -7.75 3.66 21.24
C ALA A 176 -7.30 2.63 20.17
N GLY A 177 -7.70 2.82 18.91
CA GLY A 177 -7.34 1.96 17.79
C GLY A 177 -8.53 1.28 17.12
N PHE A 178 -8.24 0.15 16.46
CA PHE A 178 -9.20 -0.62 15.68
C PHE A 178 -9.70 -1.86 16.44
N ALA A 179 -10.99 -1.91 16.74
CA ALA A 179 -11.67 -3.05 17.35
C ALA A 179 -11.89 -4.18 16.33
N HIS A 180 -10.81 -4.89 15.99
CA HIS A 180 -10.76 -5.93 14.97
C HIS A 180 -11.90 -6.95 15.10
N GLU A 181 -12.06 -7.56 16.28
CA GLU A 181 -13.07 -8.60 16.50
C GLU A 181 -14.51 -8.09 16.37
N ALA A 182 -14.79 -6.85 16.79
CA ALA A 182 -16.11 -6.25 16.66
C ALA A 182 -16.45 -6.00 15.17
N CYS A 183 -15.49 -5.48 14.41
CA CYS A 183 -15.63 -5.30 12.97
C CYS A 183 -15.85 -6.65 12.26
N LEU A 184 -14.96 -7.62 12.51
CA LEU A 184 -15.04 -8.96 11.94
C LEU A 184 -16.39 -9.63 12.23
N SER A 185 -16.85 -9.55 13.49
CA SER A 185 -18.14 -10.11 13.90
C SER A 185 -19.32 -9.46 13.19
N HIS A 186 -19.31 -8.13 13.02
CA HIS A 186 -20.38 -7.44 12.29
C HIS A 186 -20.38 -7.81 10.81
N VAL A 187 -19.22 -7.78 10.15
CA VAL A 187 -19.11 -8.05 8.71
C VAL A 187 -19.53 -9.48 8.37
N ARG A 188 -19.40 -10.45 9.28
CA ARG A 188 -19.86 -11.85 9.06
C ARG A 188 -21.37 -12.06 9.23
N ARG A 189 -22.11 -11.12 9.82
CA ARG A 189 -23.56 -11.23 10.05
C ARG A 189 -24.37 -10.75 8.83
N PRO A 190 -25.65 -11.13 8.69
CA PRO A 190 -26.49 -10.68 7.58
C PRO A 190 -26.53 -9.15 7.40
N ASP A 191 -26.59 -8.39 8.51
CA ASP A 191 -26.58 -6.92 8.55
C ASP A 191 -25.24 -6.29 8.13
N GLY A 192 -24.16 -7.07 8.05
CA GLY A 192 -22.85 -6.65 7.56
C GLY A 192 -22.71 -6.59 6.03
N ALA A 193 -23.77 -6.87 5.26
CA ALA A 193 -23.71 -6.95 3.79
C ALA A 193 -23.16 -5.67 3.14
N LEU A 194 -23.57 -4.48 3.62
CA LEU A 194 -23.05 -3.21 3.11
C LEU A 194 -21.53 -3.09 3.26
N CYS A 195 -20.97 -3.59 4.36
CA CYS A 195 -19.54 -3.62 4.58
C CYS A 195 -18.85 -4.69 3.72
N ARG A 196 -19.46 -5.86 3.52
CA ARG A 196 -18.90 -6.93 2.69
C ARG A 196 -18.83 -6.54 1.22
N ASP A 197 -19.91 -5.99 0.69
CA ASP A 197 -20.08 -5.79 -0.76
C ASP A 197 -19.62 -4.40 -1.20
N GLY A 198 -19.66 -3.42 -0.28
CA GLY A 198 -19.33 -2.02 -0.55
C GLY A 198 -18.02 -1.53 0.10
N GLY A 199 -17.31 -2.38 0.84
CA GLY A 199 -16.12 -2.00 1.58
C GLY A 199 -16.39 -1.33 2.93
N CYS A 200 -15.32 -0.97 3.64
CA CYS A 200 -15.41 -0.31 4.94
C CYS A 200 -16.15 1.03 4.85
N LEU A 201 -17.30 1.14 5.54
CA LEU A 201 -18.13 2.36 5.55
C LEU A 201 -17.38 3.58 6.12
N ASN A 202 -16.49 3.39 7.10
CA ASN A 202 -15.64 4.46 7.62
C ASN A 202 -14.71 5.03 6.54
N ARG A 203 -14.07 4.16 5.74
CA ARG A 203 -13.17 4.60 4.65
C ARG A 203 -13.97 5.29 3.54
N ASN A 204 -15.13 4.75 3.18
CA ASN A 204 -16.04 5.33 2.19
C ASN A 204 -16.66 6.67 2.64
N ALA A 205 -16.74 6.93 3.93
CA ALA A 205 -17.20 8.22 4.45
C ALA A 205 -16.12 9.32 4.37
N CYS A 206 -14.86 8.99 4.06
CA CYS A 206 -13.83 10.01 3.85
C CYS A 206 -14.14 10.85 2.60
N PRO A 207 -14.20 12.19 2.71
CA PRO A 207 -14.53 13.06 1.57
C PRO A 207 -13.34 13.34 0.65
N TYR A 208 -12.12 12.94 1.03
CA TYR A 208 -10.89 13.24 0.29
C TYR A 208 -10.44 12.07 -0.58
N GLY A 209 -9.88 12.38 -1.76
CA GLY A 209 -9.40 11.39 -2.72
C GLY A 209 -10.50 10.50 -3.30
N THR A 210 -11.74 10.99 -3.36
CA THR A 210 -12.91 10.21 -3.81
C THR A 210 -12.78 9.75 -5.26
N GLU A 211 -12.05 10.48 -6.10
CA GLU A 211 -11.71 10.09 -7.47
C GLU A 211 -10.81 8.85 -7.55
N TYR A 212 -10.06 8.56 -6.48
CA TYR A 212 -9.20 7.37 -6.36
C TYR A 212 -9.92 6.21 -5.68
N ARG A 213 -11.18 6.39 -5.26
CA ARG A 213 -11.93 5.35 -4.56
C ARG A 213 -11.98 4.07 -5.38
N TYR A 214 -11.67 2.96 -4.71
CA TYR A 214 -11.71 1.65 -5.35
C TYR A 214 -13.14 1.34 -5.81
N PRO A 215 -13.32 0.71 -6.98
CA PRO A 215 -14.63 0.23 -7.40
C PRO A 215 -15.18 -0.82 -6.44
N ALA A 216 -16.50 -1.03 -6.46
CA ALA A 216 -17.17 -1.88 -5.47
C ALA A 216 -16.66 -3.32 -5.44
N ASP A 217 -16.31 -3.87 -6.61
CA ASP A 217 -15.74 -5.21 -6.76
C ASP A 217 -14.35 -5.36 -6.11
N GLU A 218 -13.46 -4.38 -6.27
CA GLU A 218 -12.16 -4.36 -5.56
C GLU A 218 -12.34 -4.23 -4.05
N GLN A 219 -13.30 -3.39 -3.61
CA GLN A 219 -13.61 -3.26 -2.19
C GLN A 219 -14.17 -4.56 -1.60
N ALA A 220 -15.09 -5.23 -2.31
CA ALA A 220 -15.64 -6.51 -1.92
C ALA A 220 -14.56 -7.60 -1.86
N PHE A 221 -13.65 -7.63 -2.84
CA PHE A 221 -12.50 -8.52 -2.84
C PHE A 221 -11.64 -8.36 -1.57
N HIS A 222 -11.33 -7.12 -1.20
CA HIS A 222 -10.57 -6.85 0.02
C HIS A 222 -11.32 -7.25 1.29
N MET A 223 -12.63 -7.05 1.34
CA MET A 223 -13.45 -7.42 2.48
C MET A 223 -13.59 -8.94 2.63
N ALA A 224 -13.72 -9.68 1.53
CA ALA A 224 -13.69 -11.14 1.54
C ALA A 224 -12.38 -11.66 2.14
N ALA A 225 -11.24 -11.11 1.73
CA ALA A 225 -9.94 -11.44 2.31
C ALA A 225 -9.86 -11.09 3.81
N PHE A 226 -10.38 -9.93 4.22
CA PHE A 226 -10.40 -9.50 5.63
C PHE A 226 -11.21 -10.46 6.52
N VAL A 227 -12.35 -10.96 6.04
CA VAL A 227 -13.20 -11.86 6.84
C VAL A 227 -12.92 -13.35 6.63
N GLY A 228 -12.02 -13.71 5.71
CA GLY A 228 -11.66 -15.07 5.38
C GLY A 228 -12.75 -15.84 4.64
N LEU A 229 -13.40 -15.19 3.66
CA LEU A 229 -14.39 -15.77 2.75
C LEU A 229 -13.77 -16.18 1.41
#